data_AF-A0A822DBM4-F1
#
_entry.id   AF-A0A822DBM4-F1
#
_cell.length_a   1.000
_cell.length_b   1.000
_cell.length_c   1.000
_cell.angle_alpha   90.00
_cell.angle_beta   90.00
_cell.angle_gamma   90.00
#
_symmetry.space_group_name_H-M   'P 1'
#
loop_
_entity.id
_entity.type
_entity.pdbx_description
1 polymer ?
#
loop_
_entity_poly.entity_id
_entity_poly.type
_entity_poly.pdbx_seq_one_letter_code
_entity_poly.pdbx_strand_id
1 'polypeptide(L)'
;MKWRWEAQKQVKITINANPTTKTCEITLEGRDSENRNCQKEFQSFLSWLKRCVVIRPPHAGVLPRLLHPKMRKQYPEIEKRIACITDSKRTMVDLYNSIKGRGATRETRMEAVAWIAVCKFHCKLEGGFVRDWVIGHYREPQQRANHPKSWIQYSTTPKGQRIPYMNRDIVPADLDCHLPLDRYFDIDKFRDELYKFDLTCEVIRVDFIYVFLIDLNAPTGLFTMDLIEPHVALTHDRIDLDVSNL
;
A
#
# COMPACT_ATOMS: atom_id res chain seq x y z
N MET A 1 14.72 0.56 -9.57
CA MET A 1 14.93 1.88 -10.24
C MET A 1 16.19 1.87 -11.12
N LYS A 2 17.37 1.58 -10.56
CA LYS A 2 18.66 1.50 -11.28
C LYS A 2 18.60 0.68 -12.58
N TRP A 3 18.17 -0.58 -12.47
CA TRP A 3 18.07 -1.50 -13.60
C TRP A 3 17.25 -0.94 -14.78
N ARG A 4 16.12 -0.28 -14.53
CA ARG A 4 15.25 0.25 -15.59
C ARG A 4 15.94 1.35 -16.41
N TRP A 5 16.67 2.24 -15.74
CA TRP A 5 17.39 3.33 -16.40
C TRP A 5 18.60 2.81 -17.19
N GLU A 6 19.30 1.81 -16.65
CA GLU A 6 20.42 1.17 -17.31
C GLU A 6 19.98 0.36 -18.54
N ALA A 7 18.94 -0.48 -18.39
CA ALA A 7 18.49 -1.38 -19.43
C ALA A 7 17.66 -0.72 -20.53
N GLN A 8 16.83 0.28 -20.21
CA GLN A 8 15.86 0.84 -21.16
C GLN A 8 16.22 2.22 -21.68
N LYS A 9 17.01 2.99 -20.93
CA LYS A 9 17.31 4.39 -21.23
C LYS A 9 18.80 4.66 -21.44
N GLN A 10 19.64 3.62 -21.33
CA GLN A 10 21.09 3.70 -21.48
C GLN A 10 21.72 4.75 -20.55
N VAL A 11 21.14 4.93 -19.35
CA VAL A 11 21.70 5.78 -18.30
C VAL A 11 22.37 4.88 -17.28
N LYS A 12 23.68 4.98 -17.16
CA LYS A 12 24.48 4.25 -16.17
C LYS A 12 24.40 4.97 -14.82
N ILE A 13 24.12 4.21 -13.77
CA ILE A 13 23.89 4.76 -12.43
C ILE A 13 24.86 4.12 -11.44
N THR A 14 25.76 4.94 -10.90
CA THR A 14 26.68 4.54 -9.84
C THR A 14 26.20 5.09 -8.51
N ILE A 15 26.12 4.25 -7.48
CA ILE A 15 25.68 4.63 -6.14
C ILE A 15 26.83 4.31 -5.18
N ASN A 16 27.41 5.35 -4.59
CA ASN A 16 28.53 5.22 -3.67
C ASN A 16 28.06 5.63 -2.26
N ALA A 17 28.08 4.67 -1.34
CA ALA A 17 27.84 4.97 0.07
C ALA A 17 29.14 5.44 0.72
N ASN A 18 29.11 6.57 1.41
CA ASN A 18 30.19 7.02 2.27
C ASN A 18 29.81 6.71 3.73
N PRO A 19 30.35 5.63 4.33
CA PRO A 19 29.99 5.23 5.68
C PRO A 19 30.46 6.23 6.74
N THR A 20 31.54 6.97 6.48
CA THR A 20 32.13 7.95 7.41
C THR A 20 31.21 9.15 7.61
N THR A 21 30.66 9.69 6.51
CA THR A 21 29.74 10.83 6.55
C THR A 21 28.27 10.40 6.62
N LYS A 22 27.98 9.11 6.52
CA LYS A 22 26.63 8.54 6.35
C LYS A 22 25.87 9.17 5.18
N THR A 23 26.59 9.57 4.14
CA THR A 23 26.00 10.13 2.92
C THR A 23 26.04 9.11 1.78
N CYS A 24 25.20 9.33 0.78
CA CYS A 24 25.17 8.55 -0.43
C CYS A 24 25.36 9.51 -1.61
N GLU A 25 26.31 9.21 -2.48
CA GLU A 25 26.53 9.92 -3.74
C GLU A 25 25.96 9.08 -4.88
N ILE A 26 25.27 9.73 -5.82
CA ILE A 26 24.69 9.08 -7.00
C ILE A 26 25.22 9.78 -8.22
N THR A 27 25.92 9.04 -9.09
CA THR A 27 26.46 9.52 -10.35
C THR A 27 25.62 8.97 -11.50
N LEU A 28 25.25 9.85 -12.45
CA LEU A 28 24.43 9.51 -13.62
C LEU A 28 25.25 9.79 -14.89
N GLU A 29 25.40 8.78 -15.74
CA GLU A 29 26.10 8.88 -17.03
C GLU A 29 25.13 8.47 -18.16
N GLY A 30 24.75 9.42 -19.01
CA GLY A 30 23.71 9.23 -20.04
C GLY A 30 23.41 10.54 -20.77
N ARG A 31 22.37 10.55 -21.63
CA ARG A 31 21.93 11.79 -22.30
C ARG A 31 21.38 12.78 -21.27
N ASP A 32 21.64 14.07 -21.45
CA ASP A 32 21.22 15.13 -20.51
C ASP A 32 19.72 15.17 -20.22
N SER A 33 18.88 14.82 -21.19
CA SER A 33 17.43 14.72 -20.99
C SER A 33 17.06 13.57 -20.04
N GLU A 34 17.72 12.42 -20.21
CA GLU A 34 17.47 11.22 -19.42
C GLU A 34 18.09 11.35 -18.02
N ASN A 35 19.27 11.96 -17.89
CA ASN A 35 19.88 12.26 -16.59
C ASN A 35 18.97 13.17 -15.76
N ARG A 36 18.38 14.22 -16.37
CA ARG A 36 17.42 15.11 -15.68
C ARG A 36 16.15 14.37 -15.25
N ASN A 37 15.64 13.46 -16.07
CA ASN A 37 14.46 12.65 -15.72
C ASN A 37 14.78 11.66 -14.59
N CYS A 38 15.93 10.99 -14.67
CA CYS A 38 16.41 10.08 -13.64
C CYS A 38 16.64 10.81 -12.31
N GLN A 39 17.26 12.01 -12.33
CA GLN A 39 17.44 12.83 -11.13
C GLN A 39 16.11 13.24 -10.50
N LYS A 40 15.13 13.70 -11.29
CA LYS A 40 13.79 14.03 -10.80
C LYS A 40 13.13 12.83 -10.14
N GLU A 41 13.27 11.65 -10.73
CA GLU A 41 12.71 10.43 -10.18
C GLU A 41 13.39 10.02 -8.87
N PHE A 42 14.73 10.08 -8.78
CA PHE A 42 15.46 9.85 -7.53
C PHE A 42 15.08 10.87 -6.45
N GLN A 43 14.94 12.14 -6.80
CA GLN A 43 14.48 13.16 -5.85
C GLN A 43 13.04 12.91 -5.39
N SER A 44 12.15 12.50 -6.29
CA SER A 44 10.79 12.10 -5.96
C SER A 44 10.78 10.90 -5.01
N PHE A 45 11.58 9.87 -5.30
CA PHE A 45 11.72 8.68 -4.45
C PHE A 45 12.37 8.99 -3.09
N LEU A 46 13.38 9.85 -3.02
CA LEU A 46 13.99 10.27 -1.76
C LEU A 46 13.04 11.16 -0.95
N SER A 47 12.27 12.02 -1.62
CA SER A 47 11.19 12.80 -1.00
C SER A 47 10.10 11.88 -0.45
N TRP A 48 9.71 10.85 -1.22
CA TRP A 48 8.82 9.77 -0.78
C TRP A 48 9.38 9.04 0.43
N LEU A 49 10.61 8.55 0.38
CA LEU A 49 11.25 7.79 1.47
C LEU A 49 11.43 8.63 2.75
N LYS A 50 11.69 9.93 2.61
CA LYS A 50 11.70 10.89 3.74
C LYS A 50 10.31 11.12 4.34
N ARG A 51 9.23 10.88 3.59
CA ARG A 51 7.83 11.12 3.98
C ARG A 51 7.04 9.83 4.25
N CYS A 52 7.60 8.67 3.95
CA CYS A 52 6.98 7.37 4.16
C CYS A 52 6.88 7.03 5.64
N VAL A 53 5.63 6.95 6.13
CA VAL A 53 5.29 6.32 7.39
C VAL A 53 4.96 4.86 7.07
N VAL A 54 5.85 3.95 7.45
CA VAL A 54 5.54 2.52 7.44
C VAL A 54 4.77 2.19 8.72
N ILE A 55 3.51 1.81 8.57
CA ILE A 55 2.67 1.37 9.70
C ILE A 55 2.95 -0.12 9.93
N ARG A 56 3.40 -0.46 11.14
CA ARG A 56 3.71 -1.83 11.58
C ARG A 56 2.77 -2.24 12.72
N PRO A 57 2.61 -3.55 12.99
CA PRO A 57 1.84 -4.03 14.13
C PRO A 57 2.35 -3.42 15.45
N PRO A 58 1.47 -3.13 16.44
CA PRO A 58 1.86 -2.55 17.73
C PRO A 58 2.90 -3.36 18.51
N HIS A 59 3.00 -4.67 18.23
CA HIS A 59 3.83 -5.62 18.97
C HIS A 59 5.13 -6.00 18.26
N ALA A 60 5.46 -5.40 17.11
CA ALA A 60 6.63 -5.78 16.29
C ALA A 60 8.00 -5.39 16.90
N GLY A 61 8.07 -5.04 18.19
CA GLY A 61 9.32 -4.63 18.90
C GLY A 61 9.95 -3.32 18.41
N VAL A 62 9.47 -2.78 17.29
CA VAL A 62 9.82 -1.47 16.73
C VAL A 62 8.51 -0.71 16.65
N LEU A 63 8.34 0.30 17.51
CA LEU A 63 7.23 1.25 17.38
C LEU A 63 7.15 1.66 15.90
N PRO A 64 5.95 1.73 15.28
CA PRO A 64 5.84 2.27 13.94
C PRO A 64 6.68 3.56 13.90
N ARG A 65 7.41 3.81 12.80
CA ARG A 65 8.09 5.11 12.59
C ARG A 65 7.00 6.16 12.36
N LEU A 66 6.23 6.38 13.41
CA LEU A 66 5.32 7.45 13.62
C LEU A 66 6.16 8.72 13.53
N LEU A 67 5.53 9.77 13.02
CA LEU A 67 6.12 11.08 12.89
C LEU A 67 6.84 11.45 14.20
N HIS A 68 7.99 12.11 14.08
CA HIS A 68 8.75 12.57 15.25
C HIS A 68 7.80 13.31 16.23
N PRO A 69 7.91 13.17 17.57
CA PRO A 69 6.91 13.73 18.51
C PRO A 69 6.60 15.23 18.31
N LYS A 70 7.59 16.01 17.87
CA LYS A 70 7.42 17.43 17.49
C LYS A 70 6.52 17.62 16.25
N MET A 71 6.59 16.70 15.28
CA MET A 71 5.74 16.68 14.09
C MET A 71 4.34 16.13 14.40
N ARG A 72 4.18 15.21 15.35
CA ARG A 72 2.83 14.70 15.72
C ARG A 72 1.90 15.81 16.19
N LYS A 73 2.43 16.76 16.98
CA LYS A 73 1.67 17.94 17.41
C LYS A 73 1.25 18.85 16.26
N GLN A 74 1.96 18.81 15.12
CA GLN A 74 1.69 19.65 13.96
C GLN A 74 0.60 19.05 13.05
N TYR A 75 0.32 17.74 13.15
CA TYR A 75 -0.63 17.05 12.28
C TYR A 75 -1.60 16.13 13.07
N PRO A 76 -2.40 16.67 14.00
CA PRO A 76 -3.30 15.86 14.83
C PRO A 76 -4.32 15.04 14.01
N GLU A 77 -4.72 15.55 12.85
CA GLU A 77 -5.66 14.86 11.95
C GLU A 77 -5.05 13.61 11.30
N ILE A 78 -3.74 13.64 11.00
CA ILE A 78 -3.04 12.45 10.47
C ILE A 78 -2.93 11.39 11.57
N GLU A 79 -2.55 11.80 12.79
CA GLU A 79 -2.48 10.89 13.95
C GLU A 79 -3.83 10.25 14.24
N LYS A 80 -4.93 11.01 14.14
CA LYS A 80 -6.29 10.49 14.28
C LYS A 80 -6.59 9.39 13.25
N ARG A 81 -6.24 9.60 11.97
CA ARG A 81 -6.44 8.59 10.92
C ARG A 81 -5.53 7.37 11.07
N ILE A 82 -4.29 7.57 11.51
CA ILE A 82 -3.40 6.46 11.88
C ILE A 82 -4.06 5.65 13.00
N ALA A 83 -4.56 6.30 14.05
CA ALA A 83 -5.25 5.64 15.16
C ALA A 83 -6.51 4.87 14.71
N CYS A 84 -7.26 5.37 13.72
CA CYS A 84 -8.39 4.62 13.14
C CYS A 84 -7.99 3.22 12.63
N ILE A 85 -6.74 3.05 12.18
CA ILE A 85 -6.21 1.81 11.60
C ILE A 85 -5.38 1.00 12.61
N THR A 86 -4.66 1.67 13.51
CA THR A 86 -3.66 1.01 14.37
C THR A 86 -4.05 0.86 15.83
N ASP A 87 -5.11 1.52 16.28
CA ASP A 87 -5.52 1.42 17.69
C ASP A 87 -6.18 0.07 17.96
N SER A 88 -5.41 -0.85 18.53
CA SER A 88 -5.87 -2.19 18.91
C SER A 88 -6.95 -2.17 20.00
N LYS A 89 -7.19 -1.03 20.65
CA LYS A 89 -8.24 -0.86 21.66
C LYS A 89 -9.58 -0.45 21.07
N ARG A 90 -9.68 -0.12 19.77
CA ARG A 90 -10.98 0.12 19.12
C ARG A 90 -11.88 -1.09 19.32
N THR A 91 -13.11 -0.82 19.76
CA THR A 91 -14.10 -1.88 19.96
C THR A 91 -14.73 -2.27 18.63
N MET A 92 -15.32 -3.47 18.57
CA MET A 92 -16.11 -3.90 17.42
C MET A 92 -17.28 -2.94 17.14
N VAL A 93 -17.83 -2.32 18.19
CA VAL A 93 -18.91 -1.32 18.09
C VAL A 93 -18.39 -0.05 17.41
N ASP A 94 -17.19 0.42 17.76
CA ASP A 94 -16.57 1.59 17.11
C ASP A 94 -16.31 1.37 15.63
N LEU A 95 -15.88 0.16 15.25
CA LEU A 95 -15.73 -0.21 13.84
C LEU A 95 -17.07 -0.25 13.14
N TYR A 96 -18.05 -0.97 13.69
CA TYR A 96 -19.38 -1.12 13.09
C TYR A 96 -20.08 0.23 12.86
N ASN A 97 -20.03 1.12 13.86
CA ASN A 97 -20.62 2.45 13.75
C ASN A 97 -19.93 3.34 12.70
N SER A 98 -18.65 3.10 12.41
CA SER A 98 -17.92 3.90 11.40
C SER A 98 -18.22 3.49 9.95
N ILE A 99 -18.72 2.27 9.73
CA ILE A 99 -18.95 1.69 8.40
C ILE A 99 -20.43 1.47 8.06
N LYS A 100 -21.32 1.83 8.99
CA LYS A 100 -22.78 1.71 8.86
C LYS A 100 -23.47 3.06 9.04
N GLY A 101 -24.67 3.17 8.44
CA GLY A 101 -25.50 4.37 8.53
C GLY A 101 -25.17 5.44 7.49
N ARG A 102 -25.79 6.61 7.63
CA ARG A 102 -25.72 7.71 6.63
C ARG A 102 -24.33 8.31 6.45
N GLY A 103 -23.43 8.12 7.42
CA GLY A 103 -22.06 8.63 7.38
C GLY A 103 -21.03 7.63 6.82
N ALA A 104 -21.45 6.42 6.45
CA ALA A 104 -20.55 5.41 5.92
C ALA A 104 -20.07 5.83 4.50
N THR A 105 -18.76 5.77 4.28
CA THR A 105 -18.15 6.05 2.98
C THR A 105 -17.25 4.88 2.57
N ARG A 106 -16.74 4.92 1.32
CA ARG A 106 -15.72 3.97 0.87
C ARG A 106 -14.50 4.01 1.79
N GLU A 107 -14.07 5.20 2.18
CA GLU A 107 -12.88 5.42 3.00
C GLU A 107 -13.04 4.87 4.41
N THR A 108 -14.19 5.09 5.07
CA THR A 108 -14.41 4.51 6.41
C THR A 108 -14.46 2.99 6.37
N ARG A 109 -14.97 2.40 5.27
CA ARG A 109 -14.95 0.95 5.04
C ARG A 109 -13.55 0.42 4.76
N MET A 110 -12.74 1.15 3.98
CA MET A 110 -11.32 0.86 3.79
C MET A 110 -10.54 0.94 5.11
N GLU A 111 -10.82 1.91 5.97
CA GLU A 111 -10.23 2.01 7.31
C GLU A 111 -10.55 0.77 8.17
N ALA A 112 -11.77 0.24 8.09
CA ALA A 112 -12.14 -0.98 8.81
C ALA A 112 -11.40 -2.20 8.28
N VAL A 113 -11.29 -2.38 6.96
CA VAL A 113 -10.51 -3.46 6.35
C VAL A 113 -9.04 -3.35 6.76
N ALA A 114 -8.47 -2.15 6.67
CA ALA A 114 -7.11 -1.85 7.09
C ALA A 114 -6.87 -2.17 8.57
N TRP A 115 -7.80 -1.78 9.45
CA TRP A 115 -7.72 -2.09 10.88
C TRP A 115 -7.76 -3.59 11.13
N ILE A 116 -8.63 -4.35 10.46
CA ILE A 116 -8.71 -5.81 10.60
C ILE A 116 -7.38 -6.43 10.16
N ALA A 117 -6.88 -6.05 8.97
CA ALA A 117 -5.61 -6.55 8.45
C ALA A 117 -4.44 -6.28 9.40
N VAL A 118 -4.31 -5.05 9.91
CA VAL A 118 -3.18 -4.64 10.78
C VAL A 118 -3.33 -5.14 12.21
N CYS A 119 -4.49 -4.93 12.84
CA CYS A 119 -4.66 -5.17 14.28
C CYS A 119 -5.02 -6.63 14.61
N LYS A 120 -5.76 -7.34 13.73
CA LYS A 120 -6.14 -8.75 13.97
C LYS A 120 -5.25 -9.75 13.26
N PHE A 121 -4.80 -9.41 12.04
CA PHE A 121 -4.02 -10.32 11.22
C PHE A 121 -2.55 -9.92 11.05
N HIS A 122 -2.12 -8.84 11.73
CA HIS A 122 -0.72 -8.41 11.80
C HIS A 122 -0.08 -8.12 10.44
N CYS A 123 -0.90 -7.81 9.43
CA CYS A 123 -0.41 -7.35 8.14
C CYS A 123 0.27 -5.99 8.29
N LYS A 124 1.16 -5.70 7.34
CA LYS A 124 1.76 -4.37 7.18
C LYS A 124 1.06 -3.66 6.03
N LEU A 125 0.43 -2.54 6.30
CA LEU A 125 -0.26 -1.72 5.32
C LEU A 125 0.66 -0.63 4.76
N GLU A 126 0.68 -0.47 3.44
CA GLU A 126 1.39 0.59 2.75
C GLU A 126 0.64 1.06 1.49
N GLY A 127 1.34 1.80 0.63
CA GLY A 127 0.85 2.10 -0.71
C GLY A 127 -0.12 3.25 -0.82
N GLY A 128 -1.04 3.14 -1.77
CA GLY A 128 -1.85 4.25 -2.25
C GLY A 128 -2.83 4.78 -1.20
N PHE A 129 -3.60 3.91 -0.54
CA PHE A 129 -4.51 4.32 0.53
C PHE A 129 -3.82 5.11 1.67
N VAL A 130 -2.63 4.67 2.11
CA VAL A 130 -1.89 5.37 3.18
C VAL A 130 -1.47 6.76 2.70
N ARG A 131 -0.91 6.85 1.49
CA ARG A 131 -0.49 8.13 0.90
C ARG A 131 -1.67 9.07 0.74
N ASP A 132 -2.79 8.57 0.22
CA ASP A 132 -3.88 9.39 -0.28
C ASP A 132 -4.86 9.78 0.84
N TRP A 133 -5.26 8.82 1.66
CA TRP A 133 -6.27 9.03 2.70
C TRP A 133 -5.65 9.38 4.06
N VAL A 134 -4.74 8.53 4.55
CA VAL A 134 -4.18 8.67 5.90
C VAL A 134 -3.31 9.92 5.99
N ILE A 135 -2.36 10.08 5.08
CA ILE A 135 -1.43 11.22 5.07
C ILE A 135 -2.01 12.40 4.28
N GLY A 136 -2.38 12.19 3.02
CA GLY A 136 -2.77 13.24 2.09
C GLY A 136 -4.10 13.90 2.41
N HIS A 137 -5.01 13.16 3.06
CA HIS A 137 -6.36 13.62 3.36
C HIS A 137 -7.09 14.16 2.13
N TYR A 138 -6.88 13.55 0.96
CA TYR A 138 -7.54 13.99 -0.27
C TYR A 138 -9.06 13.85 -0.10
N ARG A 139 -9.74 15.00 -0.01
CA ARG A 139 -11.21 15.11 0.09
C ARG A 139 -11.87 15.47 -1.24
N GLU A 140 -11.12 15.90 -2.24
CA GLU A 140 -11.70 16.41 -3.49
C GLU A 140 -11.98 15.30 -4.51
N PRO A 141 -13.16 15.30 -5.16
CA PRO A 141 -13.52 14.32 -6.17
C PRO A 141 -12.88 14.71 -7.50
N GLN A 142 -11.63 14.30 -7.76
CA GLN A 142 -11.10 14.36 -9.11
C GLN A 142 -11.85 13.32 -9.96
N GLN A 143 -12.84 13.82 -10.70
CA GLN A 143 -13.69 13.07 -11.63
C GLN A 143 -14.08 11.70 -11.08
N ARG A 144 -15.03 11.66 -10.12
CA ARG A 144 -15.75 10.42 -9.84
C ARG A 144 -16.30 9.94 -11.17
N ALA A 145 -15.69 8.92 -11.75
CA ALA A 145 -16.32 8.20 -12.85
C ALA A 145 -17.75 7.92 -12.39
N ASN A 146 -18.74 8.29 -13.21
CA ASN A 146 -20.13 8.57 -12.76
C ASN A 146 -20.82 7.42 -12.01
N HIS A 147 -20.22 6.23 -11.95
CA HIS A 147 -20.70 5.07 -11.21
C HIS A 147 -19.55 4.34 -10.50
N PRO A 148 -19.70 3.93 -9.22
CA PRO A 148 -18.68 3.18 -8.50
C PRO A 148 -18.14 1.97 -9.27
N LYS A 149 -18.98 1.29 -10.05
CA LYS A 149 -18.59 0.13 -10.87
C LYS A 149 -17.46 0.40 -11.87
N SER A 150 -17.27 1.65 -12.32
CA SER A 150 -16.17 2.00 -13.22
C SER A 150 -14.85 2.32 -12.50
N TRP A 151 -14.83 2.25 -11.17
CA TRP A 151 -13.62 2.42 -10.38
C TRP A 151 -12.70 1.20 -10.45
N ILE A 152 -13.24 0.04 -10.81
CA ILE A 152 -12.47 -1.20 -11.01
C ILE A 152 -12.28 -1.45 -12.50
N GLN A 153 -11.01 -1.64 -12.86
CA GLN A 153 -10.61 -2.13 -14.16
C GLN A 153 -10.20 -3.61 -14.05
N TYR A 154 -10.13 -4.30 -15.18
CA TYR A 154 -9.78 -5.71 -15.21
C TYR A 154 -8.63 -5.95 -16.16
N SER A 155 -7.58 -6.60 -15.67
CA SER A 155 -6.54 -7.19 -16.51
C SER A 155 -6.89 -8.65 -16.75
N THR A 156 -6.47 -9.21 -17.88
CA THR A 156 -6.70 -10.64 -18.19
C THR A 156 -5.36 -11.34 -18.20
N THR A 157 -5.21 -12.40 -17.42
CA THR A 157 -3.99 -13.22 -17.44
C THR A 157 -3.88 -14.00 -18.74
N PRO A 158 -2.70 -14.53 -19.09
CA PRO A 158 -2.56 -15.46 -20.22
C PRO A 158 -3.48 -16.69 -20.13
N LYS A 159 -3.95 -17.04 -18.92
CA LYS A 159 -4.90 -18.13 -18.65
C LYS A 159 -6.37 -17.70 -18.76
N GLY A 160 -6.66 -16.46 -19.17
CA GLY A 160 -8.02 -15.94 -19.31
C GLY A 160 -8.68 -15.49 -18.00
N GLN A 161 -7.96 -15.50 -16.88
CA GLN A 161 -8.50 -15.06 -15.59
C GLN A 161 -8.57 -13.53 -15.54
N ARG A 162 -9.72 -12.98 -15.18
CA ARG A 162 -9.91 -11.54 -15.00
C ARG A 162 -9.51 -11.12 -13.59
N ILE A 163 -8.54 -10.22 -13.48
CA ILE A 163 -8.02 -9.71 -12.22
C ILE A 163 -8.51 -8.27 -12.05
N PRO A 164 -9.31 -7.96 -11.02
CA PRO A 164 -9.73 -6.61 -10.72
C PRO A 164 -8.55 -5.81 -10.18
N TYR A 165 -8.44 -4.55 -10.58
CA TYR A 165 -7.52 -3.61 -9.97
C TYR A 165 -8.16 -2.22 -9.94
N MET A 166 -7.71 -1.38 -9.02
CA MET A 166 -8.25 -0.04 -8.87
C MET A 166 -7.81 0.85 -10.05
N ASN A 167 -8.74 1.60 -10.64
CA ASN A 167 -8.37 2.65 -11.58
C ASN A 167 -7.48 3.67 -10.84
N ARG A 168 -6.29 3.95 -11.41
CA ARG A 168 -5.23 4.78 -10.82
C ARG A 168 -5.67 6.22 -10.56
N ASP A 169 -6.70 6.69 -11.26
CA ASP A 169 -7.24 8.04 -11.09
C ASP A 169 -8.19 8.14 -9.88
N ILE A 170 -8.61 7.01 -9.31
CA ILE A 170 -9.52 7.00 -8.16
C ILE A 170 -8.72 7.09 -6.86
N VAL A 171 -9.11 8.07 -6.05
CA VAL A 171 -8.48 8.39 -4.77
C VAL A 171 -9.51 8.23 -3.64
N PRO A 172 -9.18 7.57 -2.51
CA PRO A 172 -7.93 6.84 -2.31
C PRO A 172 -7.85 5.61 -3.22
N ALA A 173 -6.62 5.23 -3.55
CA ALA A 173 -6.33 4.01 -4.30
C ALA A 173 -6.66 2.74 -3.50
N ASP A 174 -6.11 1.61 -3.87
CA ASP A 174 -6.24 0.31 -3.19
C ASP A 174 -5.47 0.22 -1.86
N LEU A 175 -5.77 -0.86 -1.12
CA LEU A 175 -5.07 -1.26 0.09
C LEU A 175 -3.95 -2.24 -0.26
N ASP A 176 -2.69 -1.85 -0.06
CA ASP A 176 -1.54 -2.74 -0.26
C ASP A 176 -1.09 -3.32 1.10
N CYS A 177 -1.39 -4.59 1.34
CA CYS A 177 -1.05 -5.28 2.58
C CYS A 177 0.03 -6.34 2.34
N HIS A 178 1.06 -6.34 3.17
CA HIS A 178 2.02 -7.45 3.24
C HIS A 178 1.60 -8.44 4.30
N LEU A 179 1.67 -9.73 3.95
CA LEU A 179 1.48 -10.82 4.89
C LEU A 179 2.48 -10.72 6.05
N PRO A 180 2.08 -11.15 7.26
CA PRO A 180 3.00 -11.20 8.38
C PRO A 180 4.10 -12.24 8.12
N LEU A 181 5.33 -11.92 8.55
CA LEU A 181 6.51 -12.78 8.38
C LEU A 181 6.58 -13.91 9.40
N ASP A 182 5.91 -13.74 10.55
CA ASP A 182 6.09 -14.55 11.75
C ASP A 182 4.91 -15.49 12.04
N ARG A 183 3.88 -15.50 11.18
CA ARG A 183 2.66 -16.29 11.40
C ARG A 183 1.95 -16.62 10.10
N TYR A 184 1.17 -17.68 10.14
CA TYR A 184 0.26 -18.04 9.06
C TYR A 184 -0.90 -17.05 8.95
N PHE A 185 -1.27 -16.70 7.72
CA PHE A 185 -2.45 -15.89 7.42
C PHE A 185 -3.55 -16.79 6.85
N ASP A 186 -4.64 -16.91 7.61
CA ASP A 186 -5.82 -17.67 7.21
C ASP A 186 -6.78 -16.75 6.45
N ILE A 187 -6.89 -16.98 5.13
CA ILE A 187 -7.72 -16.18 4.23
C ILE A 187 -9.20 -16.33 4.57
N ASP A 188 -9.67 -17.55 4.85
CA ASP A 188 -11.09 -17.78 5.13
C ASP A 188 -11.48 -17.12 6.44
N LYS A 189 -10.63 -17.22 7.46
CA LYS A 189 -10.83 -16.49 8.71
C LYS A 189 -10.81 -14.97 8.52
N PHE A 190 -9.98 -14.45 7.62
CA PHE A 190 -9.99 -13.02 7.28
C PHE A 190 -11.32 -12.61 6.64
N ARG A 191 -11.83 -13.41 5.70
CA ARG A 191 -13.14 -13.19 5.07
C ARG A 191 -14.28 -13.25 6.09
N ASP A 192 -14.24 -14.19 7.02
CA ASP A 192 -15.21 -14.29 8.12
C ASP A 192 -15.20 -13.04 9.01
N GLU A 193 -14.01 -12.51 9.31
CA GLU A 193 -13.89 -11.26 10.07
C GLU A 193 -14.45 -10.06 9.30
N LEU A 194 -14.23 -9.97 7.99
CA LEU A 194 -14.85 -8.93 7.15
C LEU A 194 -16.38 -9.08 7.13
N TYR A 195 -16.88 -10.31 7.02
CA TYR A 195 -18.32 -10.59 6.94
C TYR A 195 -19.08 -10.16 8.19
N LYS A 196 -18.47 -10.24 9.39
CA LYS A 196 -19.05 -9.72 10.66
C LYS A 196 -19.41 -8.23 10.60
N PHE A 197 -18.80 -7.50 9.69
CA PHE A 197 -18.98 -6.07 9.46
C PHE A 197 -19.80 -5.76 8.21
N ASP A 198 -20.38 -6.80 7.57
CA ASP A 198 -21.08 -6.72 6.29
C ASP A 198 -20.20 -6.11 5.19
N LEU A 199 -18.92 -6.49 5.20
CA LEU A 199 -17.95 -6.23 4.13
C LEU A 199 -17.87 -7.49 3.27
N THR A 200 -18.46 -7.45 2.08
CA THR A 200 -18.43 -8.60 1.16
C THR A 200 -17.11 -8.60 0.41
N CYS A 201 -16.47 -9.76 0.26
CA CYS A 201 -15.23 -9.87 -0.51
C CYS A 201 -15.18 -11.12 -1.40
N GLU A 202 -14.72 -10.91 -2.63
CA GLU A 202 -14.29 -11.96 -3.56
C GLU A 202 -12.76 -12.01 -3.55
N VAL A 203 -12.18 -13.21 -3.52
CA VAL A 203 -10.73 -13.40 -3.46
C VAL A 203 -10.25 -14.08 -4.73
N ILE A 204 -9.26 -13.48 -5.38
CA ILE A 204 -8.66 -13.97 -6.61
C ILE A 204 -7.18 -14.18 -6.33
N ARG A 205 -6.72 -15.43 -6.40
CA ARG A 205 -5.29 -15.73 -6.32
C ARG A 205 -4.64 -15.50 -7.68
N VAL A 206 -3.57 -14.70 -7.68
CA VAL A 206 -2.73 -14.40 -8.84
C VAL A 206 -1.28 -14.60 -8.42
N ASP A 207 -0.71 -15.74 -8.80
CA ASP A 207 0.65 -16.14 -8.43
C ASP A 207 0.87 -16.02 -6.90
N PHE A 208 1.62 -15.00 -6.48
CA PHE A 208 2.04 -14.69 -5.10
C PHE A 208 1.24 -13.55 -4.44
N ILE A 209 0.14 -13.13 -5.07
CA ILE A 209 -0.75 -12.07 -4.56
C ILE A 209 -2.17 -12.64 -4.45
N TYR A 210 -2.84 -12.30 -3.36
CA TYR A 210 -4.30 -12.45 -3.26
C TYR A 210 -4.93 -11.08 -3.46
N VAL A 211 -5.71 -10.95 -4.52
CA VAL A 211 -6.46 -9.74 -4.83
C VAL A 211 -7.86 -9.90 -4.26
N PHE A 212 -8.22 -9.01 -3.35
CA PHE A 212 -9.54 -8.95 -2.74
C PHE A 212 -10.35 -7.86 -3.44
N LEU A 213 -11.49 -8.22 -4.00
CA LEU A 213 -12.50 -7.28 -4.49
C LEU A 213 -13.55 -7.12 -3.40
N ILE A 214 -13.59 -5.94 -2.79
CA ILE A 214 -14.41 -5.66 -1.62
C ILE A 214 -15.59 -4.78 -2.02
N ASP A 215 -16.77 -5.10 -1.48
CA ASP A 215 -17.97 -4.26 -1.57
C ASP A 215 -18.50 -4.02 -2.99
N LEU A 216 -18.40 -5.03 -3.86
CA LEU A 216 -18.85 -4.98 -5.26
C LEU A 216 -20.24 -4.35 -5.45
N ASN A 217 -21.17 -4.62 -4.52
CA ASN A 217 -22.55 -4.14 -4.56
C ASN A 217 -22.89 -3.11 -3.47
N ALA A 218 -21.91 -2.66 -2.67
CA ALA A 218 -22.20 -1.71 -1.59
C ALA A 218 -22.45 -0.30 -2.15
N PRO A 219 -23.40 0.46 -1.58
CA PRO A 219 -23.70 1.82 -2.02
C PRO A 219 -22.56 2.81 -1.74
N THR A 220 -21.69 2.49 -0.79
CA THR A 220 -20.48 3.26 -0.47
C THR A 220 -19.43 3.19 -1.57
N GLY A 221 -19.52 2.18 -2.44
CA GLY A 221 -18.59 1.91 -3.53
C GLY A 221 -17.52 0.88 -3.17
N LEU A 222 -17.09 0.15 -4.20
CA LEU A 222 -16.14 -0.94 -4.14
C LEU A 222 -14.68 -0.47 -4.14
N PHE A 223 -13.79 -1.36 -3.71
CA PHE A 223 -12.34 -1.15 -3.73
C PHE A 223 -11.59 -2.48 -3.77
N THR A 224 -10.29 -2.43 -4.05
CA THR A 224 -9.41 -3.59 -4.00
C THR A 224 -8.45 -3.55 -2.82
N MET A 225 -8.05 -4.73 -2.37
CA MET A 225 -6.93 -4.93 -1.46
C MET A 225 -6.02 -6.01 -2.04
N ASP A 226 -4.74 -5.67 -2.19
CA ASP A 226 -3.71 -6.61 -2.60
C ASP A 226 -3.00 -7.13 -1.36
N LEU A 227 -3.00 -8.45 -1.20
CA LEU A 227 -2.31 -9.14 -0.12
C LEU A 227 -1.07 -9.83 -0.69
N ILE A 228 0.08 -9.26 -0.39
CA ILE A 228 1.38 -9.58 -0.99
C ILE A 228 2.14 -10.56 -0.09
N GLU A 229 2.58 -11.68 -0.66
CA GLU A 229 3.38 -12.67 0.08
C GLU A 229 4.77 -12.13 0.48
N PRO A 230 5.29 -12.49 1.66
CA PRO A 230 6.47 -11.85 2.24
C PRO A 230 7.76 -12.11 1.45
N HIS A 231 7.83 -13.24 0.73
CA HIS A 231 8.99 -13.64 -0.06
C HIS A 231 9.19 -12.77 -1.30
N VAL A 232 8.21 -11.95 -1.69
CA VAL A 232 8.27 -11.16 -2.93
C VAL A 232 8.66 -9.70 -2.69
N ALA A 233 8.70 -9.25 -1.43
CA ALA A 233 9.22 -7.93 -1.09
C ALA A 233 10.76 -7.82 -1.25
N LEU A 234 11.47 -8.93 -1.45
CA LEU A 234 12.90 -8.97 -1.77
C LEU A 234 13.20 -9.14 -3.26
N THR A 235 12.20 -9.43 -4.10
CA THR A 235 12.44 -9.78 -5.51
C THR A 235 11.37 -9.21 -6.47
N HIS A 236 11.32 -7.88 -6.59
CA HIS A 236 11.34 -7.28 -7.93
C HIS A 236 12.75 -6.88 -8.37
N ASP A 237 13.76 -7.14 -7.53
CA ASP A 237 15.12 -7.46 -7.97
C ASP A 237 15.26 -8.99 -7.91
N ARG A 238 15.05 -9.70 -9.02
CA ARG A 238 15.52 -11.08 -9.11
C ARG A 238 17.03 -11.04 -8.88
N ILE A 239 17.48 -11.50 -7.72
CA ILE A 239 18.84 -12.00 -7.58
C ILE A 239 18.82 -13.33 -8.35
N ASP A 240 19.28 -13.29 -9.60
CA ASP A 240 19.83 -14.48 -10.25
C ASP A 240 20.99 -14.95 -9.37
N LEU A 241 20.75 -15.98 -8.57
CA LEU A 241 21.83 -16.83 -8.09
C LEU A 241 22.09 -17.86 -9.18
N ASP A 242 22.76 -17.42 -10.24
CA ASP A 242 23.41 -18.33 -11.15
C ASP A 242 24.68 -18.83 -10.45
N VAL A 243 24.56 -19.96 -9.76
CA VAL A 243 25.68 -20.68 -9.15
C VAL A 243 26.19 -21.71 -10.17
N SER A 244 26.60 -21.20 -11.32
CA SER A 244 27.21 -21.99 -12.40
C SER A 244 28.54 -21.33 -12.81
N ASN A 245 29.51 -21.26 -11.91
CA ASN A 245 30.95 -21.08 -12.20
C ASN A 245 31.79 -21.19 -10.91
N LEU A 246 31.68 -22.33 -10.22
CA LEU A 246 32.78 -22.88 -9.44
C LEU A 246 33.52 -23.91 -10.30
#